data_AF-A0A353HTE3-F1
#
_entry.id   AF-A0A353HTE3-F1
#
_cell.length_a   1.000
_cell.length_b   1.000
_cell.length_c   1.000
_cell.angle_alpha   90.00
_cell.angle_beta   90.00
_cell.angle_gamma   90.00
#
_symmetry.space_group_name_H-M   'P 1'
#
loop_
_entity.id
_entity.type
_entity.pdbx_description
1 polymer ?
#
loop_
_entity_poly.entity_id
_entity_poly.type
_entity_poly.pdbx_seq_one_letter_code
_entity_poly.pdbx_strand_id
1 'polypeptide(L)' 'MTQAASPASQSMPQAAAPVRRTRPPKRKTRITIYLDDEVLDEFRNLSERSGTGYQTLINAALRTRLAGAKLDVGLL' A
#
# COMPACT_ATOMS: atom_id res chain seq x y z
N MET A 1 9.52 1.28 65.81
CA MET A 1 8.13 1.64 65.43
C MET A 1 8.26 2.84 64.51
N THR A 2 7.90 2.87 63.23
CA THR A 2 7.16 1.96 62.36
C THR A 2 7.50 2.34 60.91
N GLN A 3 7.67 1.32 60.08
CA GLN A 3 7.78 1.37 58.63
C GLN A 3 6.49 1.96 58.02
N ALA A 4 6.61 2.99 57.17
CA ALA A 4 5.49 3.47 56.36
C ALA A 4 5.72 3.03 54.91
N ALA A 5 4.78 2.20 54.44
CA ALA A 5 4.81 1.48 53.18
C ALA A 5 4.58 2.38 51.97
N SER A 6 5.27 2.05 50.87
CA SER A 6 4.84 2.37 49.51
C SER A 6 3.52 1.66 49.20
N PRO A 7 2.63 2.28 48.41
CA PRO A 7 1.76 1.53 47.51
C PRO A 7 2.16 1.79 46.07
N ALA A 8 2.60 0.71 45.42
CA ALA A 8 2.84 0.62 44.01
C ALA A 8 1.56 0.98 43.24
N SER A 9 1.58 2.06 42.46
CA SER A 9 0.60 2.30 41.41
C SER A 9 0.98 1.45 40.20
N GLN A 10 0.57 0.18 40.23
CA GLN A 10 0.53 -0.70 39.05
C GLN A 10 -0.83 -0.51 38.35
N SER A 11 -0.82 -0.03 37.11
CA SER A 11 -1.90 -0.09 36.09
C SER A 11 -1.30 0.52 34.81
N MET A 12 -1.10 -0.11 33.66
CA MET A 12 -1.56 -1.36 33.05
C MET A 12 -0.49 -1.81 32.03
N PRO A 13 -0.35 -3.10 31.67
CA PRO A 13 0.36 -3.47 30.46
C PRO A 13 -0.44 -2.96 29.26
N GLN A 14 0.14 -2.01 28.53
CA GLN A 14 -0.36 -1.55 27.24
C GLN A 14 -0.40 -2.79 26.32
N ALA A 15 -1.61 -3.33 26.12
CA ALA A 15 -1.84 -4.43 25.20
C ALA A 15 -1.35 -3.99 23.82
N ALA A 16 -0.18 -4.50 23.42
CA ALA A 16 0.42 -4.24 22.14
C ALA A 16 -0.59 -4.67 21.06
N ALA A 17 -1.14 -3.70 20.34
CA ALA A 17 -1.94 -3.94 19.16
C ALA A 17 -1.18 -4.91 18.23
N PRO A 18 -1.83 -5.94 17.65
CA PRO A 18 -1.14 -6.86 16.78
C PRO A 18 -0.61 -6.06 15.59
N VAL A 19 0.72 -5.88 15.53
CA VAL A 19 1.41 -5.40 14.35
C VAL A 19 1.12 -6.42 13.27
N ARG A 20 0.07 -6.19 12.49
CA ARG A 20 -0.32 -7.02 11.37
C ARG A 20 0.84 -6.90 10.38
N ARG A 21 1.80 -7.83 10.49
CA ARG A 21 2.92 -7.95 9.57
C ARG A 21 2.32 -8.32 8.22
N THR A 22 1.94 -7.30 7.47
CA THR A 22 1.57 -7.43 6.07
C THR A 22 2.84 -7.82 5.35
N ARG A 23 3.04 -9.14 5.21
CA ARG A 23 4.08 -9.70 4.37
C ARG A 23 3.95 -9.00 3.01
N PRO A 24 5.01 -8.37 2.47
CA PRO A 24 4.90 -7.68 1.21
C PRO A 24 4.36 -8.66 0.17
N PRO A 25 3.31 -8.32 -0.59
CA PRO A 25 2.85 -9.15 -1.68
C PRO A 25 4.04 -9.42 -2.59
N LYS A 26 4.35 -10.71 -2.80
CA LYS A 26 5.63 -11.27 -3.30
C LYS A 26 6.09 -10.77 -4.70
N ARG A 27 5.42 -9.78 -5.30
CA ARG A 27 5.60 -9.26 -6.66
C ARG A 27 5.28 -7.77 -6.84
N LYS A 28 5.11 -6.99 -5.76
CA LYS A 28 4.76 -5.56 -5.85
C LYS A 28 5.71 -4.72 -5.02
N THR A 29 6.41 -3.81 -5.68
CA THR A 29 7.28 -2.82 -5.05
C THR A 29 6.46 -1.57 -4.75
N ARG A 30 6.58 -1.03 -3.53
CA ARG A 30 6.03 0.29 -3.21
C ARG A 30 6.97 1.34 -3.77
N ILE A 31 6.45 2.23 -4.60
CA ILE A 31 7.18 3.37 -5.17
C ILE A 31 6.43 4.66 -4.84
N THR A 32 7.16 5.77 -4.78
CA THR A 32 6.59 7.12 -4.73
C THR A 32 6.87 7.77 -6.07
N ILE A 33 5.80 8.15 -6.78
CA ILE A 33 5.87 8.84 -8.06
C ILE A 33 4.88 10.00 -8.04
N TYR A 34 5.19 11.07 -8.76
CA TYR A 34 4.18 12.08 -9.11
C TYR A 34 3.39 11.56 -10.31
N LEU A 35 2.07 11.74 -10.25
CA LEU A 35 1.14 11.43 -11.33
C LEU A 35 0.21 12.62 -11.46
N ASP A 36 -0.13 13.01 -12.67
CA ASP A 36 -1.04 14.12 -12.92
C ASP A 36 -2.43 13.83 -12.33
N ASP A 37 -3.07 14.88 -11.80
CA ASP A 37 -4.38 14.76 -11.15
C ASP A 37 -5.44 14.27 -12.14
N GLU A 38 -5.39 14.74 -13.40
CA GLU A 38 -6.31 14.30 -14.47
C GLU A 38 -6.23 12.80 -14.71
N VAL A 39 -5.03 12.22 -14.67
CA VAL A 39 -4.81 10.79 -14.86
C VAL A 39 -5.38 10.02 -13.67
N LEU A 40 -5.14 10.52 -12.45
CA LEU A 40 -5.65 9.89 -11.25
C LEU A 40 -7.18 9.88 -11.21
N ASP A 41 -7.82 10.98 -11.59
CA ASP A 41 -9.28 11.12 -11.62
C ASP A 41 -9.93 10.19 -12.65
N GLU A 42 -9.36 10.09 -13.86
CA GLU A 42 -9.83 9.15 -14.87
C GLU A 42 -9.78 7.70 -14.37
N PHE A 43 -8.67 7.29 -13.74
CA PHE A 43 -8.55 5.93 -13.20
C PHE A 43 -9.45 5.70 -11.98
N ARG A 44 -9.77 6.74 -11.19
CA ARG A 44 -10.76 6.65 -10.11
C ARG A 44 -12.15 6.41 -10.67
N ASN A 45 -12.59 7.21 -11.64
CA ASN A 45 -13.88 7.05 -12.31
C ASN A 45 -14.00 5.67 -12.96
N LEU A 46 -12.95 5.21 -13.63
CA LEU A 46 -12.92 3.87 -14.22
C LEU A 46 -12.98 2.75 -13.16
N SER A 47 -12.35 2.97 -12.00
CA SER A 47 -12.38 2.01 -10.90
C SER A 47 -13.75 1.83 -10.28
N GLU A 48 -14.51 2.92 -10.13
CA GLU A 48 -15.89 2.91 -9.62
C GLU A 48 -16.81 2.16 -10.57
N ARG A 49 -16.65 2.38 -11.88
CA ARG A 49 -17.45 1.71 -12.91
C ARG A 49 -17.12 0.23 -13.08
N SER A 50 -15.85 -0.14 -12.93
CA SER A 50 -15.35 -1.50 -13.19
C SER A 50 -15.28 -2.37 -11.93
N GLY A 51 -15.51 -1.80 -10.74
CA GLY A 51 -15.35 -2.49 -9.45
C GLY A 51 -13.91 -2.94 -9.17
N THR A 52 -12.93 -2.44 -9.92
CA THR A 52 -11.52 -2.82 -9.84
C THR A 52 -10.70 -1.61 -9.41
N GLY A 53 -9.90 -1.72 -8.34
CA GLY A 53 -9.19 -0.55 -7.80
C GLY A 53 -8.29 0.18 -8.82
N TYR A 54 -8.23 1.51 -8.73
CA TYR A 54 -7.49 2.37 -9.66
C TYR A 54 -6.02 1.95 -9.84
N GLN A 55 -5.35 1.50 -8.77
CA GLN A 55 -3.97 1.03 -8.85
C GLN A 55 -3.79 -0.21 -9.73
N THR A 56 -4.79 -1.10 -9.77
CA THR A 56 -4.78 -2.27 -10.64
C THR A 56 -4.92 -1.85 -12.10
N LEU A 57 -5.80 -0.87 -12.38
CA LEU A 57 -6.01 -0.33 -13.71
C LEU A 57 -4.75 0.40 -14.23
N ILE A 58 -4.12 1.23 -13.40
CA ILE A 58 -2.84 1.87 -13.73
C ILE A 58 -1.78 0.82 -14.06
N ASN A 59 -1.63 -0.21 -13.22
CA ASN A 59 -0.67 -1.28 -13.49
C ASN A 59 -0.99 -2.08 -14.77
N ALA A 60 -2.27 -2.27 -15.10
CA ALA A 60 -2.68 -2.92 -16.34
C ALA A 60 -2.30 -2.06 -17.56
N ALA A 61 -2.56 -0.76 -17.52
CA ALA A 61 -2.17 0.18 -18.58
C ALA A 61 -0.64 0.19 -18.79
N LEU A 62 0.14 0.23 -17.71
CA LEU A 62 1.60 0.14 -17.77
C LEU A 62 2.06 -1.20 -18.40
N ARG A 63 1.44 -2.32 -18.05
CA ARG A 63 1.75 -3.62 -18.65
C ARG A 63 1.41 -3.68 -20.13
N THR A 64 0.27 -3.13 -20.56
CA THR A 64 -0.09 -3.06 -21.98
C THR A 64 0.94 -2.26 -22.77
N ARG A 65 1.40 -1.13 -22.23
CA ARG A 65 2.48 -0.33 -22.83
C ARG A 65 3.79 -1.11 -22.92
N LEU A 66 4.17 -1.84 -21.86
CA LEU A 66 5.38 -2.67 -21.86
C LEU A 66 5.26 -3.87 -22.80
N ALA A 67 4.07 -4.45 -22.98
CA ALA A 67 3.85 -5.53 -23.94
C ALA A 67 4.01 -5.05 -25.39
N GLY A 68 3.50 -3.85 -25.70
CA GLY A 68 3.74 -3.19 -26.99
C GLY A 68 5.21 -2.81 -27.16
N ALA A 69 5.84 -2.22 -26.14
CA ALA A 69 7.26 -1.85 -26.19
C ALA A 69 8.20 -3.06 -26.28
N LYS A 70 7.83 -4.21 -25.71
CA LYS A 70 8.62 -5.45 -25.80
C LYS A 70 8.64 -6.02 -27.23
N LEU A 71 7.61 -5.75 -28.04
CA LEU A 71 7.61 -6.11 -29.46
C LEU A 71 8.53 -5.18 -30.27
N ASP A 72 8.64 -3.91 -29.88
CA ASP A 72 9.50 -2.93 -30.54
C ASP A 72 11.00 -3.11 -30.21
N VAL A 73 11.32 -3.42 -28.95
CA VAL A 73 12.71 -3.50 -28.46
C VAL A 73 13.37 -4.87 -28.74
N GLY A 74 12.61 -5.88 -29.17
CA GLY A 74 13.14 -7.19 -29.55
C GLY A 74 13.50 -7.34 -31.03
N LEU A 75 13.28 -6.31 -31.84
CA LEU A 75 13.43 -6.32 -33.31
C LEU A 75 14.42 -5.26 -33.84
N LEU A 76 15.34 -4.81 -32.99
CA LEU A 76 16.48 -3.95 -33.31
C LEU A 76 17.76 -4.60 -32.79
#